data_AF-M7ZTE5-F1
#
_entry.id   AF-M7ZTE5-F1
#
_cell.length_a   1.000
_cell.length_b   1.000
_cell.length_c   1.000
_cell.angle_alpha   90.00
_cell.angle_beta   90.00
_cell.angle_gamma   90.00
#
_symmetry.space_group_name_H-M   'P 1'
#
loop_
_entity.id
_entity.type
_entity.pdbx_description
1 polymer ?
#
loop_
_entity_poly.entity_id
_entity_poly.type
_entity_poly.pdbx_seq_one_letter_code
_entity_poly.pdbx_strand_id
1 'polypeptide(L)'
;MAKGGGKPVELAAWRRRGTRDIAVDRLPNPLRRAMGGRGLMTARGRSSDEMSEEELLEIQGTQLLSTTTGVKEYVQSEFDNVEAEIINANKDLFPGTITFDDFLWAFGVLRSRVFPELRGDKLALIPFADLINHNGDITSKESCWEIKGKGFLGRDTVFSLRTPMEIYVQYDLDKSNAELALDYGFTEENSSRDSYTLTLEISESDPFYEDKLDIAELNGMGETAYFDVVLGESLPPQMITYLRLLCLGGTDAFLLEALFRNKVWEHLELPVSRDNEESICQVIQNACKSALAAYHTTIEEDEELLEREDLQSRQQIAIEVRVGEKKVLEQINDIFKEREQELDDLEYYQERRLKDLGFIGDNGDIIFWES
;
A
#
# COMPACT_ATOMS: atom_id res chain seq x y z
N MET A 1 -19.87 -23.11 -15.76
CA MET A 1 -19.65 -21.78 -16.34
C MET A 1 -18.85 -20.99 -15.32
N ALA A 2 -17.53 -20.92 -15.50
CA ALA A 2 -16.62 -20.22 -14.61
C ALA A 2 -16.82 -18.72 -14.76
N LYS A 3 -17.15 -18.03 -13.65
CA LYS A 3 -17.03 -16.57 -13.54
C LYS A 3 -15.69 -16.31 -12.87
N GLY A 4 -14.80 -15.62 -13.58
CA GLY A 4 -13.51 -15.20 -13.04
C GLY A 4 -13.71 -14.14 -11.96
N GLY A 5 -13.48 -14.53 -10.71
CA GLY A 5 -13.22 -13.65 -9.59
C GLY A 5 -11.71 -13.35 -9.53
N GLY A 6 -11.36 -12.13 -9.13
CA GLY A 6 -9.98 -11.67 -9.02
C GLY A 6 -9.72 -10.32 -9.69
N LYS A 7 -10.56 -9.31 -9.44
CA LYS A 7 -10.29 -7.90 -9.77
C LYS A 7 -10.63 -6.83 -8.68
N PRO A 8 -10.71 -7.07 -7.34
CA PRO A 8 -10.95 -5.98 -6.38
C PRO A 8 -9.69 -5.40 -5.70
N VAL A 9 -8.53 -6.08 -5.79
CA VAL A 9 -7.47 -6.01 -4.76
C VAL A 9 -6.80 -4.64 -4.65
N GLU A 10 -6.44 -3.96 -5.73
CA GLU A 10 -5.63 -2.73 -5.66
C GLU A 10 -6.47 -1.44 -5.77
N LEU A 11 -7.67 -1.53 -6.33
CA LEU A 11 -8.60 -0.40 -6.44
C LEU A 11 -9.15 0.04 -5.07
N ALA A 12 -9.18 -0.86 -4.08
CA ALA A 12 -9.70 -0.58 -2.74
C ALA A 12 -8.75 0.30 -1.91
N ALA A 13 -7.42 0.12 -2.06
CA ALA A 13 -6.41 1.01 -1.50
C ALA A 13 -6.45 2.40 -2.19
N TRP A 14 -6.70 2.41 -3.51
CA TRP A 14 -6.90 3.63 -4.30
C TRP A 14 -8.17 4.40 -3.89
N ARG A 15 -9.30 3.71 -3.64
CA ARG A 15 -10.57 4.30 -3.20
C ARG A 15 -10.49 5.02 -1.85
N ARG A 16 -9.55 4.67 -0.97
CA ARG A 16 -9.35 5.38 0.31
C ARG A 16 -8.77 6.79 0.13
N ARG A 17 -8.21 7.14 -1.04
CA ARG A 17 -7.58 8.46 -1.30
C ARG A 17 -8.38 9.36 -2.24
N GLY A 18 -9.71 9.41 -2.04
CA GLY A 18 -10.55 10.58 -2.34
C GLY A 18 -10.31 11.29 -3.67
N THR A 19 -10.58 10.64 -4.80
CA THR A 19 -10.73 11.34 -6.10
C THR A 19 -12.18 11.21 -6.56
N ARG A 20 -13.02 12.13 -6.09
CA ARG A 20 -14.35 12.39 -6.65
C ARG A 20 -14.34 13.80 -7.23
N ASP A 21 -14.59 13.86 -8.53
CA ASP A 21 -14.80 15.06 -9.36
C ASP A 21 -13.56 15.88 -9.74
N ILE A 22 -13.24 15.87 -11.05
CA ILE A 22 -12.29 16.82 -11.65
C ILE A 22 -12.98 17.54 -12.81
N ALA A 23 -13.18 18.85 -12.64
CA ALA A 23 -13.44 19.76 -13.74
C ALA A 23 -12.10 20.32 -14.24
N VAL A 24 -11.71 19.93 -15.47
CA VAL A 24 -10.52 20.47 -16.13
C VAL A 24 -10.92 21.73 -16.88
N ASP A 25 -10.69 22.91 -16.28
CA ASP A 25 -10.93 24.18 -16.97
C ASP A 25 -9.63 25.02 -17.10
N ARG A 26 -9.23 25.20 -18.36
CA ARG A 26 -8.32 26.21 -18.97
C ARG A 26 -6.99 26.54 -18.27
N LEU A 27 -5.92 25.87 -18.71
CA LEU A 27 -4.52 26.33 -18.52
C LEU A 27 -4.12 27.40 -19.57
N PRO A 28 -3.54 28.56 -19.16
CA PRO A 28 -3.06 29.60 -20.08
C PRO A 28 -1.87 29.20 -20.98
N ASN A 29 -1.87 29.67 -22.24
CA ASN A 29 -0.88 29.37 -23.28
C ASN A 29 0.63 29.58 -22.94
N PRO A 30 1.06 30.55 -22.11
CA PRO A 30 2.47 30.68 -21.73
C PRO A 30 2.98 29.51 -20.87
N LEU A 31 2.10 28.94 -20.04
CA LEU A 31 2.41 27.77 -19.21
C LEU A 31 2.56 26.52 -20.07
N ARG A 32 1.79 26.38 -21.15
CA ARG A 32 1.94 25.30 -22.14
C ARG A 32 3.32 25.30 -22.83
N ARG A 33 3.98 26.47 -22.93
CA ARG A 33 5.35 26.62 -23.46
C ARG A 33 6.43 26.49 -22.39
N ALA A 34 6.21 26.98 -21.17
CA ALA A 34 7.14 26.80 -20.06
C ALA A 34 7.22 25.32 -19.62
N MET A 35 6.07 24.64 -19.60
CA MET A 35 5.93 23.20 -19.55
C MET A 35 6.41 22.51 -20.83
N GLY A 36 7.09 23.16 -21.78
CA GLY A 36 7.73 22.48 -22.92
C GLY A 36 9.26 22.49 -22.85
N GLY A 37 9.84 23.22 -21.89
CA GLY A 37 11.28 23.49 -21.84
C GLY A 37 11.98 22.68 -20.76
N ARG A 38 12.78 21.69 -21.17
CA ARG A 38 13.74 20.84 -20.41
C ARG A 38 13.25 20.11 -19.15
N GLY A 39 12.35 20.69 -18.35
CA GLY A 39 11.64 20.04 -17.24
C GLY A 39 10.39 19.25 -17.63
N LEU A 40 10.06 19.17 -18.94
CA LEU A 40 8.98 18.30 -19.45
C LEU A 40 9.48 17.05 -20.20
N MET A 41 10.78 16.92 -20.44
CA MET A 41 11.33 15.60 -20.79
C MET A 41 11.30 14.64 -19.59
N THR A 42 10.93 15.13 -18.41
CA THR A 42 10.70 14.33 -17.20
C THR A 42 9.23 14.10 -16.88
N ALA A 43 8.28 14.81 -17.52
CA ALA A 43 6.84 14.63 -17.30
C ALA A 43 6.11 13.90 -18.45
N ARG A 44 6.79 13.68 -19.59
CA ARG A 44 6.61 12.44 -20.35
C ARG A 44 7.78 11.55 -19.95
N GLY A 45 7.53 10.38 -19.39
CA GLY A 45 8.45 9.26 -19.56
C GLY A 45 9.16 8.71 -18.33
N ARG A 46 8.55 8.65 -17.14
CA ARG A 46 9.17 7.89 -16.02
C ARG A 46 8.23 7.17 -15.05
N SER A 47 6.95 7.54 -14.95
CA SER A 47 6.01 6.73 -14.17
C SER A 47 5.90 5.34 -14.80
N SER A 48 5.73 4.32 -13.97
CA SER A 48 5.64 2.94 -14.44
C SER A 48 4.46 2.72 -15.40
N ASP A 49 3.38 3.50 -15.28
CA ASP A 49 2.21 3.46 -16.17
C ASP A 49 2.55 3.75 -17.66
N GLU A 50 3.68 4.43 -17.93
CA GLU A 50 4.18 4.80 -19.26
C GLU A 50 5.36 3.91 -19.74
N MET A 51 5.58 2.75 -19.11
CA MET A 51 6.61 1.79 -19.52
C MET A 51 6.20 1.01 -20.78
N SER A 52 7.21 0.70 -21.59
CA SER A 52 7.13 -0.23 -22.73
C SER A 52 7.07 -1.69 -22.27
N GLU A 53 6.69 -2.60 -23.16
CA GLU A 53 6.62 -4.03 -22.84
C GLU A 53 7.97 -4.60 -22.37
N GLU A 54 9.08 -4.14 -22.93
CA GLU A 54 10.43 -4.55 -22.53
C GLU A 54 10.78 -4.08 -21.12
N GLU A 55 10.35 -2.87 -20.75
CA GLU A 55 10.55 -2.32 -19.40
C GLU A 55 9.64 -2.97 -18.35
N LEU A 56 8.44 -3.41 -18.75
CA LEU A 56 7.55 -4.17 -17.86
C LEU A 56 8.08 -5.58 -17.56
N LEU A 57 8.91 -6.15 -18.44
CA LEU A 57 9.61 -7.41 -18.15
C LEU A 57 10.63 -7.26 -17.01
N GLU A 58 11.27 -6.10 -16.87
CA GLU A 58 12.25 -5.85 -15.79
C GLU A 58 11.61 -5.85 -14.40
N ILE A 59 10.31 -5.57 -14.30
CA ILE A 59 9.52 -5.62 -13.06
C ILE A 59 8.66 -6.88 -12.96
N GLN A 60 8.93 -7.91 -13.77
CA GLN A 60 8.19 -9.17 -13.69
C GLN A 60 8.29 -9.80 -12.30
N GLY A 61 7.13 -10.16 -11.75
CA GLY A 61 7.00 -10.78 -10.42
C GLY A 61 6.79 -9.78 -9.28
N THR A 62 7.03 -8.48 -9.52
CA THR A 62 6.83 -7.42 -8.52
C THR A 62 5.35 -7.10 -8.28
N GLN A 63 5.05 -6.53 -7.11
CA GLN A 63 3.75 -5.88 -6.84
C GLN A 63 3.60 -4.57 -7.61
N LEU A 64 4.70 -3.89 -7.91
CA LEU A 64 4.67 -2.71 -8.78
C LEU A 64 4.05 -3.03 -10.14
N LEU A 65 4.35 -4.19 -10.73
CA LEU A 65 3.78 -4.60 -12.03
C LEU A 65 2.28 -4.83 -11.94
N SER A 66 1.78 -5.54 -10.91
CA SER A 66 0.34 -5.75 -10.73
C SER A 66 -0.38 -4.41 -10.55
N THR A 67 0.17 -3.55 -9.69
CA THR A 67 -0.38 -2.22 -9.39
C THR A 67 -0.42 -1.34 -10.64
N THR A 68 0.68 -1.27 -11.38
CA THR A 68 0.77 -0.49 -12.62
C THR A 68 -0.22 -0.99 -13.67
N THR A 69 -0.35 -2.31 -13.81
CA THR A 69 -1.30 -2.92 -14.75
C THR A 69 -2.75 -2.61 -14.34
N GLY A 70 -3.07 -2.75 -13.05
CA GLY A 70 -4.40 -2.45 -12.51
C GLY A 70 -4.78 -0.98 -12.66
N VAL A 71 -3.86 -0.06 -12.40
CA VAL A 71 -4.04 1.39 -12.62
C VAL A 71 -4.29 1.66 -14.10
N LYS A 72 -3.49 1.09 -15.01
CA LYS A 72 -3.65 1.30 -16.45
C LYS A 72 -5.00 0.79 -16.97
N GLU A 73 -5.44 -0.39 -16.53
CA GLU A 73 -6.77 -0.92 -16.86
C GLU A 73 -7.90 -0.01 -16.35
N TYR A 74 -7.76 0.50 -15.13
CA TYR A 74 -8.73 1.42 -14.54
C TYR A 74 -8.81 2.74 -15.30
N VAL A 75 -7.66 3.35 -15.59
CA VAL A 75 -7.58 4.62 -16.34
C VAL A 75 -8.13 4.45 -17.76
N GLN A 76 -7.92 3.30 -18.39
CA GLN A 76 -8.54 2.98 -19.68
C GLN A 76 -10.07 2.92 -19.59
N SER A 77 -10.61 2.22 -18.59
CA SER A 77 -12.06 2.16 -18.40
C SER A 77 -12.67 3.55 -18.14
N GLU A 78 -12.00 4.39 -17.36
CA GLU A 78 -12.46 5.77 -17.12
C GLU A 78 -12.35 6.64 -18.37
N PHE A 79 -11.31 6.46 -19.18
CA PHE A 79 -11.20 7.13 -20.47
C PHE A 79 -12.35 6.75 -21.40
N ASP A 80 -12.68 5.46 -21.52
CA ASP A 80 -13.78 4.99 -22.36
C ASP A 80 -15.12 5.61 -21.93
N ASN A 81 -15.35 5.71 -20.61
CA ASN A 81 -16.55 6.36 -20.04
C ASN A 81 -16.59 7.86 -20.37
N VAL A 82 -15.49 8.59 -20.13
CA VAL A 82 -15.38 10.03 -20.43
C VAL A 82 -15.51 10.29 -21.93
N GLU A 83 -14.94 9.43 -22.77
CA GLU A 83 -15.03 9.52 -24.21
C GLU A 83 -16.47 9.36 -24.68
N ALA A 84 -17.19 8.36 -24.17
CA ALA A 84 -18.57 8.09 -24.54
C ALA A 84 -19.55 9.17 -24.04
N GLU A 85 -19.45 9.57 -22.77
CA GLU A 85 -20.46 10.40 -22.11
C GLU A 85 -20.18 11.91 -22.24
N ILE A 86 -18.91 12.33 -22.32
CA ILE A 86 -18.53 13.74 -22.28
C ILE A 86 -17.95 14.18 -23.63
N ILE A 87 -16.89 13.53 -24.12
CA ILE A 87 -16.17 13.99 -25.32
C ILE A 87 -17.06 13.84 -26.55
N ASN A 88 -17.65 12.65 -26.75
CA ASN A 88 -18.52 12.38 -27.90
C ASN A 88 -19.86 13.11 -27.85
N ALA A 89 -20.37 13.39 -26.65
CA ALA A 89 -21.61 14.16 -26.46
C ALA A 89 -21.41 15.66 -26.74
N ASN A 90 -20.21 16.20 -26.54
CA ASN A 90 -19.90 17.64 -26.61
C ASN A 90 -18.79 17.96 -27.62
N LYS A 91 -18.91 17.46 -28.86
CA LYS A 91 -17.88 17.60 -29.91
C LYS A 91 -17.55 19.05 -30.28
N ASP A 92 -18.44 19.98 -30.00
CA ASP A 92 -18.23 21.42 -30.18
C ASP A 92 -17.19 21.98 -29.19
N LEU A 93 -17.10 21.41 -27.98
CA LEU A 93 -16.10 21.77 -26.97
C LEU A 93 -14.75 21.08 -27.18
N PHE A 94 -14.75 19.92 -27.84
CA PHE A 94 -13.56 19.10 -28.10
C PHE A 94 -13.29 18.96 -29.62
N PRO A 95 -12.74 20.01 -30.27
CA PRO A 95 -12.55 20.03 -31.72
C PRO A 95 -11.44 19.09 -32.23
N GLY A 96 -10.62 18.54 -31.35
CA GLY A 96 -9.54 17.61 -31.67
C GLY A 96 -9.84 16.19 -31.17
N THR A 97 -9.25 15.19 -31.81
CA THR A 97 -9.26 13.81 -31.30
C THR A 97 -8.41 13.75 -30.03
N ILE A 98 -9.01 13.29 -28.94
CA ILE A 98 -8.31 13.01 -27.69
C ILE A 98 -8.04 11.51 -27.67
N THR A 99 -6.77 11.13 -27.58
CA THR A 99 -6.36 9.72 -27.52
C THR A 99 -6.23 9.25 -26.08
N PHE A 100 -6.16 7.93 -25.88
CA PHE A 100 -5.85 7.37 -24.57
C PHE A 100 -4.48 7.86 -24.05
N ASP A 101 -3.49 8.03 -24.93
CA ASP A 101 -2.17 8.56 -24.56
C ASP A 101 -2.25 10.00 -24.03
N ASP A 102 -3.15 10.83 -24.58
CA ASP A 102 -3.38 12.19 -24.08
C ASP A 102 -4.03 12.17 -22.69
N PHE A 103 -4.94 11.22 -22.46
CA PHE A 103 -5.62 11.04 -21.17
C PHE A 103 -4.66 10.49 -20.11
N LEU A 104 -3.85 9.49 -20.46
CA LEU A 104 -2.83 8.92 -19.59
C LEU A 104 -1.77 9.97 -19.23
N TRP A 105 -1.35 10.80 -20.18
CA TRP A 105 -0.47 11.95 -19.91
C TRP A 105 -1.10 12.92 -18.91
N ALA A 106 -2.36 13.28 -19.08
CA ALA A 106 -3.06 14.17 -18.15
C ALA A 106 -3.20 13.55 -16.75
N PHE A 107 -3.47 12.25 -16.68
CA PHE A 107 -3.51 11.49 -15.44
C PHE A 107 -2.15 11.48 -14.72
N GLY A 108 -1.05 11.21 -15.44
CA GLY A 108 0.31 11.25 -14.90
C GLY A 108 0.70 12.64 -14.39
N VAL A 109 0.32 13.70 -15.10
CA VAL A 109 0.52 15.09 -14.64
C VAL A 109 -0.23 15.35 -13.33
N LEU A 110 -1.49 14.91 -13.21
CA LEU A 110 -2.25 15.07 -11.97
C LEU A 110 -1.61 14.30 -10.81
N ARG A 111 -1.23 13.05 -11.05
CA ARG A 111 -0.68 12.17 -10.03
C ARG A 111 0.68 12.65 -9.49
N SER A 112 1.53 13.18 -10.37
CA SER A 112 2.90 13.60 -10.02
C SER A 112 3.03 15.04 -9.52
N ARG A 113 2.06 15.94 -9.81
CA ARG A 113 2.23 17.40 -9.59
C ARG A 113 1.18 18.07 -8.71
N VAL A 114 0.14 17.34 -8.32
CA VAL A 114 -0.90 17.89 -7.47
C VAL A 114 -0.43 17.99 -6.03
N PHE A 115 -0.72 19.12 -5.39
CA PHE A 115 -0.50 19.30 -3.96
C PHE A 115 -1.72 18.76 -3.19
N PRO A 116 -1.54 17.80 -2.27
CA PRO A 116 -2.61 17.36 -1.40
C PRO A 116 -2.98 18.48 -0.39
N GLU A 117 -4.25 18.46 0.04
CA GLU A 117 -4.76 19.23 1.18
C GLU A 117 -4.69 20.78 1.07
N LEU A 118 -5.28 21.34 0.02
CA LEU A 118 -5.51 22.78 -0.06
C LEU A 118 -6.92 23.10 0.47
N ARG A 119 -7.03 23.33 1.78
CA ARG A 119 -8.23 23.83 2.51
C ARG A 119 -9.59 23.39 1.88
N GLY A 120 -10.09 22.24 2.31
CA GLY A 120 -11.42 21.72 1.92
C GLY A 120 -11.39 20.70 0.79
N ASP A 121 -10.61 19.62 0.98
CA ASP A 121 -10.54 18.40 0.14
C ASP A 121 -10.31 18.63 -1.35
N LYS A 122 -9.64 19.73 -1.72
CA LYS A 122 -9.38 20.08 -3.12
C LYS A 122 -7.93 19.83 -3.49
N LEU A 123 -7.76 18.99 -4.50
CA LEU A 123 -6.54 18.84 -5.28
C LEU A 123 -6.29 20.12 -6.09
N ALA A 124 -5.06 20.64 -6.11
CA ALA A 124 -4.71 21.72 -7.03
C ALA A 124 -3.34 21.54 -7.69
N LEU A 125 -3.29 21.92 -8.96
CA LEU A 125 -2.07 22.17 -9.70
C LEU A 125 -1.71 23.64 -9.51
N ILE A 126 -0.51 23.89 -8.97
CA ILE A 126 -0.02 25.24 -8.70
C ILE A 126 1.19 25.49 -9.59
N PRO A 127 1.03 26.24 -10.70
CA PRO A 127 2.15 26.56 -11.58
C PRO A 127 3.32 27.19 -10.82
N PHE A 128 4.53 26.83 -11.20
CA PHE A 128 5.82 27.22 -10.58
C PHE A 128 6.12 26.52 -9.25
N ALA A 129 5.10 26.25 -8.42
CA ALA A 129 5.29 25.42 -7.23
C ALA A 129 5.50 23.94 -7.61
N ASP A 130 4.86 23.48 -8.69
CA ASP A 130 5.02 22.12 -9.21
C ASP A 130 6.42 21.79 -9.78
N LEU A 131 7.33 22.77 -9.80
CA LEU A 131 8.72 22.59 -10.23
C LEU A 131 9.66 22.21 -9.08
N ILE A 132 9.15 22.20 -7.84
CA ILE A 132 9.96 21.91 -6.65
C ILE A 132 10.14 20.40 -6.55
N ASN A 133 11.38 19.98 -6.44
CA ASN A 133 11.73 18.56 -6.42
C ASN A 133 11.68 17.98 -5.01
N HIS A 134 11.57 16.66 -4.98
CA HIS A 134 11.69 15.84 -3.79
C HIS A 134 13.13 15.82 -3.25
N ASN A 135 13.30 15.75 -1.93
CA ASN A 135 14.56 15.37 -1.28
C ASN A 135 14.28 14.55 0.00
N GLY A 136 14.78 13.31 0.03
CA GLY A 136 14.58 12.37 1.14
C GLY A 136 15.31 12.72 2.43
N ASP A 137 16.26 13.66 2.41
CA ASP A 137 16.92 14.17 3.63
C ASP A 137 15.96 15.00 4.50
N ILE A 138 14.83 15.45 3.96
CA ILE A 138 13.85 16.28 4.65
C ILE A 138 12.88 15.38 5.43
N THR A 139 13.10 15.26 6.74
CA THR A 139 12.29 14.43 7.64
C THR A 139 11.12 15.16 8.31
N SER A 140 10.89 16.43 7.96
CA SER A 140 9.82 17.23 8.55
C SER A 140 8.45 16.77 8.04
N LYS A 141 7.57 16.37 8.96
CA LYS A 141 6.14 16.09 8.68
C LYS A 141 5.29 17.36 8.50
N GLU A 142 5.84 18.53 8.81
CA GLU A 142 5.10 19.79 8.62
C GLU A 142 4.99 20.12 7.13
N SER A 143 3.77 20.45 6.69
CA SER A 143 3.53 20.88 5.31
C SER A 143 4.42 22.07 4.97
N CYS A 144 5.26 21.89 3.95
CA CYS A 144 6.16 22.92 3.44
C CYS A 144 5.41 24.04 2.68
N TRP A 145 4.08 23.99 2.63
CA TRP A 145 3.24 24.99 1.99
C TRP A 145 2.06 25.39 2.87
N GLU A 146 1.65 26.65 2.73
CA GLU A 146 0.49 27.21 3.41
C GLU A 146 -0.24 28.14 2.44
N ILE A 147 -1.56 27.98 2.31
CA ILE A 147 -2.38 29.00 1.67
C ILE A 147 -2.68 30.09 2.70
N LYS A 148 -2.10 31.26 2.51
CA LYS A 148 -2.43 32.45 3.29
C LYS A 148 -3.51 33.26 2.57
N GLY A 149 -4.67 33.37 3.20
CA GLY A 149 -5.69 34.32 2.80
C GLY A 149 -5.34 35.71 3.32
N LYS A 150 -4.48 36.45 2.60
CA LYS A 150 -4.36 37.92 2.68
C LYS A 150 -3.34 38.45 1.67
N GLY A 151 -3.77 38.59 0.42
CA GLY A 151 -3.19 39.59 -0.48
C GLY A 151 -3.47 41.01 0.00
N PHE A 152 -2.81 41.99 -0.61
CA PHE A 152 -2.81 43.43 -0.26
C PHE A 152 -4.22 44.08 -0.19
N LEU A 153 -5.27 43.39 -0.68
CA LEU A 153 -6.67 43.83 -0.66
C LEU A 153 -7.68 42.78 -0.13
N GLY A 154 -7.22 41.70 0.50
CA GLY A 154 -8.11 40.69 1.12
C GLY A 154 -8.91 39.82 0.15
N ARG A 155 -8.60 39.84 -1.16
CA ARG A 155 -9.23 38.99 -2.19
C ARG A 155 -8.29 37.96 -2.81
N ASP A 156 -6.98 38.09 -2.62
CA ASP A 156 -6.02 37.19 -3.25
C ASP A 156 -5.62 36.07 -2.31
N THR A 157 -5.65 34.86 -2.86
CA THR A 157 -5.13 33.64 -2.24
C THR A 157 -3.64 33.59 -2.51
N VAL A 158 -2.81 33.58 -1.46
CA VAL A 158 -1.36 33.51 -1.59
C VAL A 158 -0.90 32.10 -1.24
N PHE A 159 -0.31 31.39 -2.18
CA PHE A 159 0.42 30.17 -1.90
C PHE A 159 1.80 30.53 -1.36
N SER A 160 2.08 30.17 -0.11
CA SER A 160 3.36 30.41 0.56
C SER A 160 4.07 29.08 0.72
N LEU A 161 5.20 28.92 0.05
CA LEU A 161 6.07 27.78 0.23
C LEU A 161 7.20 28.15 1.20
N ARG A 162 7.42 27.32 2.22
CA ARG A 162 8.56 27.37 3.13
C ARG A 162 9.41 26.14 2.88
N THR A 163 10.59 26.32 2.29
CA THR A 163 11.55 25.22 2.12
C THR A 163 12.62 25.30 3.21
N PRO A 164 12.91 24.20 3.92
CA PRO A 164 13.95 24.16 4.95
C PRO A 164 15.37 24.18 4.36
N MET A 165 15.54 23.72 3.12
CA MET A 165 16.82 23.67 2.38
C MET A 165 16.64 24.20 0.94
N GLU A 166 17.72 24.27 0.17
CA GLU A 166 17.78 24.79 -1.21
C GLU A 166 16.66 24.26 -2.13
N ILE A 167 15.47 24.88 -2.14
CA ILE A 167 14.38 24.62 -3.11
C ILE A 167 14.00 23.12 -3.28
N TYR A 168 14.03 22.35 -2.18
CA TYR A 168 13.50 20.98 -2.13
C TYR A 168 12.41 20.86 -1.07
N VAL A 169 11.53 19.87 -1.24
CA VAL A 169 10.50 19.50 -0.25
C VAL A 169 10.41 17.98 -0.10
N GLN A 170 9.85 17.54 1.01
CA GLN A 170 9.45 16.15 1.19
C GLN A 170 8.07 15.95 0.55
N TYR A 171 7.95 14.96 -0.34
CA TYR A 171 6.70 14.69 -1.06
C TYR A 171 5.72 13.93 -0.18
N ASP A 172 6.17 12.82 0.38
CA ASP A 172 5.40 12.02 1.33
C ASP A 172 6.38 11.11 2.08
N LEU A 173 6.35 11.12 3.41
CA LEU A 173 7.20 10.25 4.24
C LEU A 173 6.64 8.84 4.35
N ASP A 174 5.34 8.67 4.12
CA ASP A 174 4.65 7.41 4.34
C ASP A 174 4.54 6.58 3.04
N LYS A 175 5.01 7.13 1.90
CA LYS A 175 5.05 6.41 0.62
C LYS A 175 6.22 5.44 0.51
N SER A 176 5.96 4.28 -0.09
CA SER A 176 6.98 3.28 -0.42
C SER A 176 7.70 3.58 -1.73
N ASN A 177 8.83 2.90 -1.97
CA ASN A 177 9.56 2.98 -3.23
C ASN A 177 8.72 2.56 -4.44
N ALA A 178 7.82 1.58 -4.28
CA ALA A 178 6.87 1.19 -5.34
C ALA A 178 5.88 2.33 -5.65
N GLU A 179 5.38 3.02 -4.63
CA GLU A 179 4.48 4.17 -4.81
C GLU A 179 5.22 5.38 -5.40
N LEU A 180 6.46 5.65 -4.99
CA LEU A 180 7.28 6.72 -5.56
C LEU A 180 7.60 6.47 -7.04
N ALA A 181 7.90 5.21 -7.40
CA ALA A 181 8.13 4.80 -8.78
C ALA A 181 6.88 5.01 -9.64
N LEU A 182 5.71 4.63 -9.13
CA LEU A 182 4.43 4.78 -9.84
C LEU A 182 4.00 6.24 -9.97
N ASP A 183 4.07 7.01 -8.88
CA ASP A 183 3.54 8.37 -8.81
C ASP A 183 4.46 9.41 -9.46
N TYR A 184 5.78 9.25 -9.30
CA TYR A 184 6.76 10.28 -9.65
C TYR A 184 7.87 9.79 -10.60
N GLY A 185 8.07 8.47 -10.73
CA GLY A 185 9.12 7.91 -11.59
C GLY A 185 10.52 8.10 -11.01
N PHE A 186 10.66 7.95 -9.69
CA PHE A 186 11.94 7.83 -8.98
C PHE A 186 11.75 6.98 -7.72
N THR A 187 12.87 6.58 -7.12
CA THR A 187 12.98 5.80 -5.89
C THR A 187 14.02 6.45 -4.97
N GLU A 188 14.02 6.09 -3.69
CA GLU A 188 15.01 6.50 -2.71
C GLU A 188 15.90 5.31 -2.32
N GLU A 189 17.20 5.56 -2.13
CA GLU A 189 18.17 4.56 -1.66
C GLU A 189 17.93 4.10 -0.21
N ASN A 190 17.02 4.78 0.50
CA ASN A 190 16.71 4.46 1.88
C ASN A 190 15.89 3.18 1.99
N SER A 191 16.44 2.16 2.63
CA SER A 191 15.79 0.86 2.84
C SER A 191 14.47 0.96 3.61
N SER A 192 14.23 2.03 4.39
CA SER A 192 12.95 2.23 5.08
C SER A 192 11.78 2.55 4.13
N ARG A 193 12.04 2.69 2.83
CA ARG A 193 11.02 2.87 1.78
C ARG A 193 10.65 1.56 1.10
N ASP A 194 11.44 0.52 1.30
CA ASP A 194 11.17 -0.79 0.73
C ASP A 194 10.06 -1.45 1.54
N SER A 195 8.94 -1.74 0.89
CA SER A 195 7.79 -2.34 1.53
C SER A 195 7.12 -3.36 0.61
N TYR A 196 6.41 -4.30 1.22
CA TYR A 196 5.58 -5.27 0.51
C TYR A 196 4.20 -5.35 1.18
N THR A 197 3.13 -5.21 0.40
CA THR A 197 1.76 -5.24 0.91
C THR A 197 1.23 -6.67 0.88
N LEU A 198 1.03 -7.28 2.05
CA LEU A 198 0.38 -8.58 2.15
C LEU A 198 -1.14 -8.42 2.10
N THR A 199 -1.76 -9.12 1.15
CA THR A 199 -3.22 -9.22 1.04
C THR A 199 -3.67 -10.53 1.69
N LEU A 200 -4.48 -10.42 2.74
CA LEU A 200 -5.03 -11.54 3.47
C LEU A 200 -6.55 -11.56 3.28
N GLU A 201 -7.11 -12.70 2.90
CA GLU A 201 -8.52 -12.84 2.56
C GLU A 201 -9.14 -14.05 3.26
N ILE A 202 -10.32 -13.86 3.84
CA ILE A 202 -11.12 -14.96 4.39
C ILE A 202 -11.80 -15.65 3.22
N SER A 203 -11.40 -16.89 2.92
CA SER A 203 -11.98 -17.63 1.80
C SER A 203 -13.47 -17.94 2.02
N GLU A 204 -14.33 -17.63 1.05
CA GLU A 204 -15.74 -18.05 1.02
C GLU A 204 -15.92 -19.58 1.12
N SER A 205 -14.87 -20.36 0.81
CA SER A 205 -14.89 -21.82 0.95
C SER A 205 -14.64 -22.31 2.38
N ASP A 206 -14.29 -21.42 3.31
CA ASP A 206 -14.02 -21.77 4.70
C ASP A 206 -15.33 -22.19 5.40
N PRO A 207 -15.38 -23.36 6.07
CA PRO A 207 -16.56 -23.79 6.82
C PRO A 207 -17.04 -22.78 7.87
N PHE A 208 -16.15 -21.91 8.36
CA PHE A 208 -16.40 -20.89 9.36
C PHE A 208 -16.38 -19.48 8.78
N TYR A 209 -16.56 -19.32 7.46
CA TYR A 209 -16.49 -18.04 6.76
C TYR A 209 -17.30 -16.92 7.44
N GLU A 210 -18.59 -17.15 7.69
CA GLU A 210 -19.49 -16.15 8.27
C GLU A 210 -19.05 -15.72 9.68
N ASP A 211 -18.64 -16.66 10.52
CA ASP A 211 -18.20 -16.38 11.89
C ASP A 211 -16.87 -15.60 11.89
N LYS A 212 -15.93 -15.97 11.01
CA LYS A 212 -14.65 -15.26 10.85
C LYS A 212 -14.85 -13.86 10.30
N LEU A 213 -15.70 -13.71 9.30
CA LEU A 213 -16.00 -12.42 8.69
C LEU A 213 -16.62 -11.47 9.71
N ASP A 214 -17.61 -11.92 10.46
CA ASP A 214 -18.23 -11.13 11.51
C ASP A 214 -17.23 -10.70 12.60
N ILE A 215 -16.34 -11.58 13.03
CA ILE A 215 -15.26 -11.22 13.97
C ILE A 215 -14.32 -10.18 13.37
N ALA A 216 -13.95 -10.31 12.09
CA ALA A 216 -13.11 -9.32 11.40
C ALA A 216 -13.80 -7.95 11.34
N GLU A 217 -15.07 -7.90 10.91
CA GLU A 217 -15.86 -6.67 10.80
C GLU A 217 -16.07 -5.96 12.15
N LEU A 218 -16.34 -6.72 13.20
CA LEU A 218 -16.49 -6.18 14.57
C LEU A 218 -15.21 -5.50 15.07
N ASN A 219 -14.04 -5.86 14.53
CA ASN A 219 -12.74 -5.30 14.89
C ASN A 219 -12.20 -4.32 13.85
N GLY A 220 -13.06 -3.82 12.96
CA GLY A 220 -12.71 -2.80 11.96
C GLY A 220 -11.91 -3.31 10.77
N MET A 221 -11.86 -4.64 10.59
CA MET A 221 -11.29 -5.28 9.41
C MET A 221 -12.39 -5.65 8.42
N GLY A 222 -12.02 -6.04 7.20
CA GLY A 222 -12.95 -6.60 6.21
C GLY A 222 -12.66 -8.06 5.91
N GLU A 223 -13.42 -8.61 4.97
CA GLU A 223 -13.15 -9.89 4.32
C GLU A 223 -11.75 -9.97 3.73
N THR A 224 -11.30 -8.86 3.13
CA THR A 224 -9.93 -8.68 2.65
C THR A 224 -9.24 -7.59 3.49
N ALA A 225 -8.10 -7.92 4.05
CA ALA A 225 -7.24 -7.02 4.80
C ALA A 225 -5.89 -6.85 4.11
N TYR A 226 -5.32 -5.65 4.24
CA TYR A 226 -4.07 -5.26 3.60
C TYR A 226 -3.09 -4.82 4.68
N PHE A 227 -1.90 -5.39 4.67
CA PHE A 227 -0.86 -5.11 5.65
C PHE A 227 0.44 -4.76 4.96
N ASP A 228 0.87 -3.52 5.10
CA ASP A 228 2.17 -3.07 4.59
C ASP A 228 3.28 -3.51 5.54
N VAL A 229 4.23 -4.27 5.03
CA VAL A 229 5.43 -4.68 5.76
C VAL A 229 6.61 -3.89 5.23
N VAL A 230 7.30 -3.17 6.11
CA VAL A 230 8.46 -2.34 5.77
C VAL A 230 9.75 -3.06 6.14
N LEU A 231 10.77 -2.94 5.29
CA LEU A 231 12.09 -3.51 5.54
C LEU A 231 12.72 -2.90 6.81
N GLY A 232 13.22 -3.76 7.70
CA GLY A 232 13.81 -3.38 8.99
C GLY A 232 12.79 -3.12 10.11
N GLU A 233 11.49 -3.11 9.83
CA GLU A 233 10.44 -2.95 10.85
C GLU A 233 9.82 -4.27 11.30
N SER A 234 9.22 -4.28 12.50
CA SER A 234 8.47 -5.43 13.00
C SER A 234 7.15 -5.59 12.26
N LEU A 235 6.67 -6.83 12.10
CA LEU A 235 5.38 -7.12 11.46
C LEU A 235 4.22 -6.38 12.17
N PRO A 236 3.23 -5.85 11.42
CA PRO A 236 2.06 -5.23 12.02
C PRO A 236 1.33 -6.19 12.98
N PRO A 237 1.08 -5.84 14.25
CA PRO A 237 0.44 -6.75 15.21
C PRO A 237 -0.94 -7.26 14.76
N GLN A 238 -1.69 -6.40 14.06
CA GLN A 238 -2.98 -6.73 13.48
C GLN A 238 -2.87 -7.79 12.37
N MET A 239 -1.77 -7.83 11.63
CA MET A 239 -1.52 -8.85 10.61
C MET A 239 -1.45 -10.24 11.24
N ILE A 240 -0.69 -10.38 12.35
CA ILE A 240 -0.56 -11.66 13.06
C ILE A 240 -1.90 -12.12 13.64
N THR A 241 -2.66 -11.18 14.21
CA THR A 241 -3.99 -11.45 14.76
C THR A 241 -4.96 -11.93 13.68
N TYR A 242 -4.92 -11.28 12.50
CA TYR A 242 -5.73 -11.67 11.35
C TYR A 242 -5.31 -13.03 10.78
N LEU A 243 -4.01 -13.33 10.71
CA LEU A 243 -3.51 -14.64 10.29
C LEU A 243 -3.99 -15.77 11.21
N ARG A 244 -4.01 -15.53 12.53
CA ARG A 244 -4.55 -16.49 13.49
C ARG A 244 -6.03 -16.76 13.27
N LEU A 245 -6.80 -15.72 12.94
CA LEU A 245 -8.21 -15.85 12.56
C LEU A 245 -8.38 -16.68 11.27
N LEU A 246 -7.55 -16.43 10.25
CA LEU A 246 -7.58 -17.18 8.99
C LEU A 246 -7.28 -18.66 9.22
N CYS A 247 -6.24 -18.99 9.97
CA CYS A 247 -5.87 -20.36 10.30
C CYS A 247 -6.71 -20.99 11.43
N LEU A 248 -7.70 -20.28 11.98
CA LEU A 248 -8.52 -20.79 13.07
C LEU A 248 -9.44 -21.89 12.53
N GLY A 249 -9.42 -23.05 13.17
CA GLY A 249 -10.24 -24.19 12.75
C GLY A 249 -10.00 -25.42 13.61
N GLY A 250 -10.60 -26.54 13.22
CA GLY A 250 -10.39 -27.83 13.89
C GLY A 250 -10.68 -27.78 15.39
N THR A 251 -9.66 -28.04 16.21
CA THR A 251 -9.74 -28.04 17.66
C THR A 251 -9.95 -26.68 18.29
N ASP A 252 -9.60 -25.59 17.59
CA ASP A 252 -9.70 -24.22 18.10
C ASP A 252 -10.98 -23.50 17.67
N ALA A 253 -11.83 -24.17 16.88
CA ALA A 253 -13.10 -23.63 16.40
C ALA A 253 -14.06 -23.25 17.53
N PHE A 254 -13.88 -23.77 18.75
CA PHE A 254 -14.68 -23.36 19.92
C PHE A 254 -14.55 -21.85 20.21
N LEU A 255 -13.44 -21.21 19.82
CA LEU A 255 -13.27 -19.76 19.96
C LEU A 255 -14.20 -18.95 19.06
N LEU A 256 -14.79 -19.56 18.03
CA LEU A 256 -15.78 -18.94 17.16
C LEU A 256 -17.21 -19.00 17.72
N GLU A 257 -17.43 -19.71 18.83
CA GLU A 257 -18.75 -19.79 19.44
C GLU A 257 -19.21 -18.42 19.98
N ALA A 258 -20.53 -18.21 19.98
CA ALA A 258 -21.16 -16.96 20.43
C ALA A 258 -20.75 -16.51 21.84
N LEU A 259 -20.32 -17.44 22.71
CA LEU A 259 -19.83 -17.12 24.05
C LEU A 259 -18.56 -16.24 24.02
N PHE A 260 -17.70 -16.46 23.02
CA PHE A 260 -16.42 -15.78 22.91
C PHE A 260 -16.46 -14.59 21.95
N ARG A 261 -17.54 -14.38 21.19
CA ARG A 261 -17.65 -13.40 20.09
C ARG A 261 -17.04 -12.02 20.37
N ASN A 262 -17.25 -11.49 21.58
CA ASN A 262 -16.76 -10.16 21.97
C ASN A 262 -15.30 -10.14 22.49
N LYS A 263 -14.69 -11.32 22.68
CA LYS A 263 -13.34 -11.51 23.24
C LYS A 263 -12.41 -12.34 22.35
N VAL A 264 -12.92 -12.91 21.24
CA VAL A 264 -12.10 -13.74 20.34
C VAL A 264 -10.89 -12.97 19.88
N TRP A 265 -11.07 -11.70 19.50
CA TRP A 265 -9.97 -10.86 19.04
C TRP A 265 -8.87 -10.69 20.10
N GLU A 266 -9.23 -10.41 21.35
CA GLU A 266 -8.29 -10.34 22.48
C GLU A 266 -7.53 -11.67 22.67
N HIS A 267 -8.18 -12.81 22.42
CA HIS A 267 -7.54 -14.11 22.47
C HIS A 267 -6.60 -14.37 21.28
N LEU A 268 -6.90 -13.81 20.11
CA LEU A 268 -6.11 -13.90 18.89
C LEU A 268 -4.89 -12.95 18.90
N GLU A 269 -4.84 -11.95 19.78
CA GLU A 269 -3.63 -11.13 20.00
C GLU A 269 -2.47 -11.94 20.57
N LEU A 270 -2.76 -13.07 21.21
CA LEU A 270 -1.79 -14.03 21.74
C LEU A 270 -1.86 -15.38 21.00
N PRO A 271 -0.82 -16.23 21.09
CA PRO A 271 -0.82 -17.54 20.42
C PRO A 271 -2.02 -18.40 20.84
N VAL A 272 -2.73 -18.97 19.86
CA VAL A 272 -3.95 -19.76 20.12
C VAL A 272 -3.59 -21.19 20.50
N SER A 273 -2.99 -21.92 19.57
CA SER A 273 -2.53 -23.29 19.72
C SER A 273 -1.27 -23.50 18.88
N ARG A 274 -0.52 -24.56 19.19
CA ARG A 274 0.67 -24.95 18.44
C ARG A 274 0.33 -25.23 16.96
N ASP A 275 -0.77 -25.95 16.72
CA ASP A 275 -1.21 -26.31 15.37
C ASP A 275 -1.63 -25.07 14.55
N ASN A 276 -2.28 -24.09 15.20
CA ASN A 276 -2.65 -22.83 14.56
C ASN A 276 -1.41 -22.00 14.19
N GLU A 277 -0.45 -21.83 15.11
CA GLU A 277 0.79 -21.09 14.84
C GLU A 277 1.66 -21.79 13.78
N GLU A 278 1.77 -23.12 13.83
CA GLU A 278 2.46 -23.91 12.82
C GLU A 278 1.82 -23.72 11.43
N SER A 279 0.48 -23.72 11.36
CA SER A 279 -0.26 -23.49 10.11
C SER A 279 0.02 -22.09 9.53
N ILE A 280 0.06 -21.05 10.39
CA ILE A 280 0.38 -19.69 9.96
C ILE A 280 1.79 -19.61 9.38
N CYS A 281 2.77 -20.17 10.09
CA CYS A 281 4.16 -20.20 9.64
C CYS A 281 4.28 -20.88 8.28
N GLN A 282 3.64 -22.04 8.10
CA GLN A 282 3.67 -22.77 6.83
C GLN A 282 3.00 -21.98 5.69
N VAL A 283 1.83 -21.37 5.94
CA VAL A 283 1.11 -20.58 4.93
C VAL A 283 1.95 -19.39 4.46
N ILE A 284 2.51 -18.61 5.39
CA ILE A 284 3.31 -17.43 5.04
C ILE A 284 4.61 -17.83 4.36
N GLN A 285 5.35 -18.81 4.89
CA GLN A 285 6.60 -19.24 4.26
C GLN A 285 6.37 -19.78 2.85
N ASN A 286 5.28 -20.53 2.61
CA ASN A 286 4.95 -21.02 1.27
C ASN A 286 4.54 -19.89 0.33
N ALA A 287 3.80 -18.88 0.83
CA ALA A 287 3.44 -17.69 0.06
C ALA A 287 4.68 -16.88 -0.31
N CYS A 288 5.60 -16.62 0.63
CA CYS A 288 6.86 -15.92 0.37
C CYS A 288 7.73 -16.68 -0.64
N LYS A 289 7.88 -18.01 -0.50
CA LYS A 289 8.63 -18.83 -1.46
C LYS A 289 8.02 -18.77 -2.87
N SER A 290 6.69 -18.79 -2.95
CA SER A 290 5.97 -18.71 -4.24
C SER A 290 6.12 -17.32 -4.87
N ALA A 291 6.05 -16.26 -4.07
CA ALA A 291 6.26 -14.88 -4.52
C ALA A 291 7.70 -14.67 -5.00
N LEU A 292 8.70 -15.09 -4.22
CA LEU A 292 10.12 -15.01 -4.59
C LEU A 292 10.44 -15.80 -5.88
N ALA A 293 9.79 -16.94 -6.11
CA ALA A 293 9.95 -17.72 -7.33
C ALA A 293 9.33 -17.07 -8.59
N ALA A 294 8.49 -16.05 -8.43
CA ALA A 294 7.89 -15.31 -9.55
C ALA A 294 8.86 -14.28 -10.15
N TYR A 295 9.92 -13.90 -9.43
CA TYR A 295 10.96 -13.01 -9.91
C TYR A 295 11.91 -13.77 -10.84
N HIS A 296 12.41 -13.09 -11.87
CA HIS A 296 13.30 -13.69 -12.87
C HIS A 296 14.80 -13.54 -12.53
N THR A 297 15.14 -12.77 -11.50
CA THR A 297 16.52 -12.55 -11.00
C THR A 297 16.62 -12.76 -9.49
N THR A 298 17.82 -13.06 -8.99
CA THR A 298 18.11 -13.13 -7.54
C THR A 298 18.46 -11.77 -6.95
N ILE A 299 18.54 -11.66 -5.61
CA ILE A 299 18.93 -10.40 -4.95
C ILE A 299 20.37 -10.04 -5.31
N GLU A 300 21.26 -11.03 -5.31
CA GLU A 300 22.69 -10.85 -5.59
C GLU A 300 22.92 -10.37 -7.03
N GLU A 301 22.22 -10.97 -8.00
CA GLU A 301 22.29 -10.54 -9.41
C GLU A 301 21.86 -9.08 -9.58
N ASP A 302 20.85 -8.65 -8.84
CA ASP A 302 20.35 -7.29 -8.92
C ASP A 302 21.24 -6.27 -8.21
N GLU A 303 21.82 -6.63 -7.07
CA GLU A 303 22.82 -5.80 -6.39
C GLU A 303 24.05 -5.60 -7.28
N GLU A 304 24.52 -6.66 -7.95
CA GLU A 304 25.59 -6.56 -8.95
C GLU A 304 25.22 -5.65 -10.13
N LEU A 305 23.94 -5.67 -10.56
CA LEU A 305 23.47 -4.77 -11.61
C LEU A 305 23.45 -3.30 -11.16
N LEU A 306 23.05 -3.03 -9.91
CA LEU A 306 23.02 -1.67 -9.35
C LEU A 306 24.43 -1.05 -9.20
N GLU A 307 25.47 -1.87 -9.07
CA GLU A 307 26.86 -1.38 -9.06
C GLU A 307 27.32 -0.83 -10.42
N ARG A 308 26.58 -1.08 -11.50
CA ARG A 308 26.94 -0.62 -12.85
C ARG A 308 26.51 0.82 -13.10
N GLU A 309 27.44 1.66 -13.56
CA GLU A 309 27.16 3.07 -13.89
C GLU A 309 26.40 3.29 -15.22
N ASP A 310 26.11 2.23 -15.99
CA ASP A 310 25.52 2.34 -17.35
C ASP A 310 24.00 2.12 -17.42
N LEU A 311 23.31 2.06 -16.28
CA LEU A 311 21.87 1.80 -16.22
C LEU A 311 21.04 3.00 -16.70
N GLN A 312 19.98 2.70 -17.47
CA GLN A 312 18.95 3.68 -17.77
C GLN A 312 18.10 3.96 -16.53
N SER A 313 17.65 5.20 -16.35
CA SER A 313 16.89 5.61 -15.15
C SER A 313 15.68 4.72 -14.83
N ARG A 314 14.93 4.24 -15.83
CA ARG A 314 13.79 3.35 -15.63
C ARG A 314 14.20 1.93 -15.25
N GLN A 315 15.29 1.45 -15.84
CA GLN A 315 15.86 0.15 -15.50
C GLN A 315 16.39 0.16 -14.07
N GLN A 316 17.06 1.24 -13.66
CA GLN A 316 17.50 1.42 -12.28
C GLN A 316 16.32 1.37 -11.29
N ILE A 317 15.24 2.12 -11.55
CA ILE A 317 14.02 2.09 -10.70
C ILE A 317 13.44 0.67 -10.61
N ALA A 318 13.36 -0.04 -11.74
CA ALA A 318 12.86 -1.41 -11.78
C ALA A 318 13.71 -2.35 -10.89
N ILE A 319 15.04 -2.22 -10.97
CA ILE A 319 15.99 -3.01 -10.17
C ILE A 319 15.88 -2.65 -8.68
N GLU A 320 15.82 -1.36 -8.33
CA GLU A 320 15.71 -0.92 -6.94
C GLU A 320 14.42 -1.44 -6.29
N VAL A 321 13.27 -1.32 -6.97
CA VAL A 321 11.99 -1.82 -6.43
C VAL A 321 12.00 -3.34 -6.27
N ARG A 322 12.45 -4.10 -7.27
CA ARG A 322 12.45 -5.56 -7.18
C ARG A 322 13.42 -6.09 -6.12
N VAL A 323 14.56 -5.42 -5.90
CA VAL A 323 15.47 -5.73 -4.79
C VAL A 323 14.80 -5.47 -3.45
N GLY A 324 14.17 -4.30 -3.29
CA GLY A 324 13.45 -3.93 -2.09
C GLY A 324 12.35 -4.94 -1.74
N GLU A 325 11.48 -5.27 -2.71
CA GLU A 325 10.41 -6.25 -2.52
C GLU A 325 10.95 -7.65 -2.14
N LYS A 326 12.01 -8.12 -2.81
CA LYS A 326 12.63 -9.41 -2.47
C LYS A 326 13.21 -9.43 -1.06
N LYS A 327 13.91 -8.36 -0.65
CA LYS A 327 14.45 -8.22 0.71
C LYS A 327 13.35 -8.24 1.77
N VAL A 328 12.23 -7.56 1.52
CA VAL A 328 11.08 -7.58 2.43
C VAL A 328 10.46 -8.99 2.50
N LEU A 329 10.32 -9.68 1.36
CA LEU A 329 9.82 -11.05 1.32
C LEU A 329 10.72 -12.04 2.07
N GLU A 330 12.04 -11.91 1.95
CA GLU A 330 13.00 -12.70 2.73
C GLU A 330 12.90 -12.41 4.23
N GLN A 331 12.81 -11.13 4.62
CA GLN A 331 12.59 -10.73 6.00
C GLN A 331 11.32 -11.37 6.58
N ILE A 332 10.18 -11.28 5.88
CA ILE A 332 8.92 -11.89 6.32
C ILE A 332 9.13 -13.39 6.49
N ASN A 333 9.69 -14.05 5.49
CA ASN A 333 9.93 -15.49 5.53
C ASN A 333 10.83 -15.89 6.70
N ASP A 334 11.87 -15.12 7.00
CA ASP A 334 12.82 -15.44 8.07
C ASP A 334 12.23 -15.19 9.46
N ILE A 335 11.41 -14.15 9.64
CA ILE A 335 10.63 -13.95 10.87
C ILE A 335 9.73 -15.16 11.16
N PHE A 336 9.04 -15.70 10.14
CA PHE A 336 8.18 -16.86 10.32
C PHE A 336 8.95 -18.19 10.44
N LYS A 337 10.18 -18.28 9.92
CA LYS A 337 11.08 -19.43 10.19
C LYS A 337 11.61 -19.43 11.62
N GLU A 338 11.96 -18.26 12.16
CA GLU A 338 12.37 -18.12 13.56
C GLU A 338 11.21 -18.47 14.49
N ARG A 339 10.02 -17.93 14.21
CA ARG A 339 8.79 -18.28 14.93
C ARG A 339 8.47 -19.77 14.90
N GLU A 340 8.73 -20.46 13.78
CA GLU A 340 8.54 -21.91 13.66
C GLU A 340 9.49 -22.69 14.61
N GLN A 341 10.69 -22.18 14.86
CA GLN A 341 11.64 -22.80 15.80
C GLN A 341 11.24 -22.57 17.27
N GLU A 342 10.55 -21.47 17.54
CA GLU A 342 10.08 -21.08 18.88
C GLU A 342 8.70 -21.65 19.24
N LEU A 343 8.07 -22.47 18.39
CA LEU A 343 6.71 -22.98 18.61
C LEU A 343 6.53 -23.69 19.96
N ASP A 344 7.55 -24.39 20.45
CA ASP A 344 7.46 -25.11 21.72
C ASP A 344 7.70 -24.20 22.95
N ASP A 345 8.19 -22.97 22.74
CA ASP A 345 8.45 -21.98 23.80
C ASP A 345 7.29 -20.99 23.97
N LEU A 346 6.33 -20.97 23.03
CA LEU A 346 5.15 -20.10 23.09
C LEU A 346 4.13 -20.60 24.12
N GLU A 347 3.61 -19.66 24.90
CA GLU A 347 2.50 -19.96 25.81
C GLU A 347 1.15 -19.86 25.07
N TYR A 348 0.39 -20.94 25.03
CA TYR A 348 -0.87 -21.05 24.27
C TYR A 348 -2.14 -20.82 25.12
N TYR A 349 -3.29 -20.71 24.46
CA TYR A 349 -4.57 -20.40 25.11
C TYR A 349 -4.89 -21.31 26.31
N GLN A 350 -4.69 -22.63 26.16
CA GLN A 350 -4.98 -23.58 27.23
C GLN A 350 -4.05 -23.40 28.44
N GLU A 351 -2.77 -23.11 28.20
CA GLU A 351 -1.79 -22.89 29.27
C GLU A 351 -2.08 -21.62 30.04
N ARG A 352 -2.39 -20.52 29.34
CA ARG A 352 -2.80 -19.25 29.97
C ARG A 352 -4.02 -19.46 30.86
N ARG A 353 -5.04 -20.15 30.33
CA ARG A 353 -6.28 -20.45 31.06
C ARG A 353 -6.03 -21.30 32.31
N LEU A 354 -5.05 -22.21 32.29
CA LEU A 354 -4.70 -23.02 33.45
C LEU A 354 -3.95 -22.22 34.52
N LYS A 355 -3.13 -21.23 34.15
CA LYS A 355 -2.45 -20.35 35.11
C LYS A 355 -3.43 -19.46 35.87
N ASP A 356 -4.51 -19.02 35.22
CA ASP A 356 -5.57 -18.21 35.83
C ASP A 356 -6.41 -18.98 36.86
N LEU A 357 -6.27 -20.32 36.95
CA LEU A 357 -7.01 -21.13 37.93
C LEU A 357 -6.54 -20.95 39.38
N GLY A 358 -5.44 -20.22 39.62
CA GLY A 358 -5.06 -19.80 40.96
C GLY A 358 -4.81 -20.96 41.93
N PHE A 359 -4.21 -22.07 41.45
CA PHE A 359 -3.92 -23.25 42.27
C PHE A 359 -3.01 -22.98 43.50
N ILE A 360 -2.41 -21.79 43.57
CA ILE A 360 -1.78 -21.24 44.79
C ILE A 360 -2.71 -20.15 45.36
N GLY A 361 -3.89 -20.57 45.84
CA GLY A 361 -4.71 -19.76 46.73
C GLY A 361 -4.32 -19.99 48.19
N ASP A 362 -4.53 -19.00 49.05
CA ASP A 362 -4.44 -19.20 50.50
C ASP A 362 -5.30 -20.41 50.89
N ASN A 363 -4.76 -21.30 51.75
CA ASN A 363 -5.45 -22.49 52.26
C ASN A 363 -6.91 -22.15 52.53
N GLY A 364 -7.82 -22.63 51.67
CA GLY A 364 -9.23 -22.25 51.72
C GLY A 364 -9.75 -22.41 53.14
N ASP A 365 -10.05 -21.29 53.80
CA ASP A 365 -10.63 -21.30 55.13
C ASP A 365 -11.85 -22.20 55.07
N ILE A 366 -11.91 -23.17 55.99
CA ILE A 366 -13.06 -24.04 56.15
C ILE A 366 -14.25 -23.13 56.43
N ILE A 367 -15.10 -22.92 55.43
CA ILE A 367 -16.34 -22.17 55.59
C ILE A 367 -17.27 -23.05 56.43
N PHE A 368 -17.27 -22.83 57.75
CA PHE A 368 -18.27 -23.39 58.63
C PHE A 368 -19.61 -22.73 58.28
N TRP A 369 -20.49 -23.49 57.65
CA TRP A 369 -21.91 -23.16 57.56
C TRP A 369 -22.50 -23.32 58.97
N GLU A 370 -22.50 -22.25 59.76
CA GLU A 370 -23.31 -22.20 60.98
C GLU A 370 -24.79 -22.04 60.59
N SER A 371 -25.58 -22.96 61.14
CA SER A 371 -27.00 -23.25 60.91
C SER A 371 -27.98 -22.22 61.47
#